data_AF-A0A1I7U431-F1
#
_entry.id   AF-A0A1I7U431-F1
#
_cell.length_a   1.000
_cell.length_b   1.000
_cell.length_c   1.000
_cell.angle_alpha   90.00
_cell.angle_beta   90.00
_cell.angle_gamma   90.00
#
_symmetry.space_group_name_H-M   'P 1'
#
loop_
_entity.id
_entity.type
_entity.pdbx_description
1 polymer ?
#
loop_
_entity_poly.entity_id
_entity_poly.type
_entity_poly.pdbx_seq_one_letter_code
_entity_poly.pdbx_strand_id
1 'polypeptide(L)'
;MSFPFLRLPSVAFRLATTFMDLEEVIKIGLCSKRSKNLVKHNHIIHFSRKPILKMTLATLSSSIGVRYSGDLEEVFFVLSNLSNQPSDRTAQEWKVNGLSVPVLSSMRLGYEMYFRDRLTGTKELVTFLTDLLNVPIQKISITFPYRVSDQQDLVDWVMSRQSTIHSLQMDGRCWDPKELHYFLINGK
;
A
#
# COMPACT_ATOMS: atom_id res chain seq x y z
N MET A 1 -20.90 -11.83 16.16
CA MET A 1 -20.12 -13.01 16.62
C MET A 1 -18.64 -12.67 16.58
N SER A 2 -17.84 -13.07 17.57
CA SER A 2 -16.40 -12.78 17.59
C SER A 2 -15.59 -13.94 17.02
N PHE A 3 -14.67 -13.66 16.11
CA PHE A 3 -13.73 -14.65 15.57
C PHE A 3 -12.75 -15.11 16.67
N PRO A 4 -12.75 -16.39 17.09
CA PRO A 4 -11.97 -16.88 18.24
C PRO A 4 -10.46 -16.62 18.11
N PHE A 5 -9.94 -16.65 16.88
CA PHE A 5 -8.55 -16.36 16.57
C PHE A 5 -8.08 -14.99 17.08
N LEU A 6 -8.93 -13.95 17.02
CA LEU A 6 -8.60 -12.59 17.49
C LEU A 6 -8.67 -12.42 19.02
N ARG A 7 -8.91 -13.51 19.74
CA ARG A 7 -8.91 -13.58 21.21
C ARG A 7 -7.80 -14.48 21.76
N LEU A 8 -6.98 -15.07 20.88
CA LEU A 8 -5.83 -15.85 21.32
C LEU A 8 -4.88 -14.97 22.14
N PRO A 9 -4.26 -15.52 23.19
CA PRO A 9 -3.13 -14.87 23.86
C PRO A 9 -2.05 -14.50 22.84
N SER A 10 -1.33 -13.39 23.05
CA SER A 10 -0.31 -12.90 22.12
C SER A 10 0.69 -13.97 21.67
N VAL A 11 1.10 -14.87 22.57
CA VAL A 11 2.02 -15.96 22.23
C VAL A 11 1.42 -16.91 21.19
N ALA A 12 0.18 -17.37 21.41
CA ALA A 12 -0.50 -18.27 20.48
C ALA A 12 -0.84 -17.57 19.15
N PHE A 13 -1.22 -16.29 19.19
CA PHE A 13 -1.46 -15.50 18.00
C PHE A 13 -0.18 -15.33 17.16
N ARG A 14 0.95 -14.98 17.80
CA ARG A 14 2.26 -14.94 17.13
C ARG A 14 2.62 -16.27 16.49
N LEU A 15 2.48 -17.37 17.22
CA LEU A 15 2.80 -18.70 16.68
C LEU A 15 1.92 -19.08 15.49
N ALA A 16 0.62 -18.79 15.52
CA ALA A 16 -0.23 -19.08 14.38
C ALA A 16 0.14 -18.22 13.16
N THR A 17 0.51 -16.96 13.40
CA THR A 17 0.88 -16.03 12.34
C THR A 17 2.29 -16.24 11.79
N THR A 18 3.19 -16.98 12.45
CA THR A 18 4.47 -17.38 11.84
C THR A 18 4.31 -18.35 10.67
N PHE A 19 3.13 -18.96 10.51
CA PHE A 19 2.79 -19.81 9.37
C PHE A 19 2.04 -19.07 8.27
N MET A 20 1.81 -17.75 8.44
CA MET A 20 1.07 -16.95 7.47
C MET A 20 2.02 -16.22 6.53
N ASP A 21 1.63 -16.15 5.26
CA ASP A 21 2.34 -15.31 4.30
C ASP A 21 2.00 -13.82 4.45
N LEU A 22 2.70 -12.97 3.70
CA LEU A 22 2.50 -11.51 3.76
C LEU A 22 1.07 -11.11 3.35
N GLU A 23 0.47 -11.81 2.39
CA GLU A 23 -0.86 -11.53 1.89
C GLU A 23 -1.93 -11.84 2.94
N GLU A 24 -1.81 -12.99 3.60
CA GLU A 24 -2.65 -13.43 4.71
C GLU A 24 -2.57 -12.45 5.90
N VAL A 25 -1.36 -11.99 6.23
CA VAL A 25 -1.15 -10.97 7.28
C VAL A 25 -1.87 -9.66 6.92
N ILE A 26 -1.76 -9.20 5.67
CA ILE A 26 -2.46 -7.99 5.20
C ILE A 26 -3.98 -8.18 5.25
N LYS A 27 -4.49 -9.32 4.80
CA LYS A 27 -5.92 -9.66 4.83
C LYS A 27 -6.48 -9.65 6.25
N ILE A 28 -5.75 -10.21 7.23
CA ILE A 28 -6.15 -10.15 8.64
C ILE A 28 -6.26 -8.70 9.10
N GLY A 29 -5.29 -7.85 8.72
CA GLY A 29 -5.33 -6.42 9.02
C GLY A 29 -6.59 -5.74 8.48
N LEU A 30 -7.08 -6.14 7.31
CA LEU A 30 -8.24 -5.55 6.64
C LEU A 30 -9.59 -5.98 7.26
N CYS A 31 -9.63 -7.05 8.04
CA CYS A 31 -10.89 -7.54 8.62
C CYS A 31 -11.51 -6.56 9.64
N SER A 32 -10.70 -5.87 10.45
CA SER A 32 -11.19 -4.96 11.50
C SER A 32 -10.08 -4.09 12.10
N LYS A 33 -10.45 -3.00 12.77
CA LYS A 33 -9.49 -2.20 13.58
C LYS A 33 -8.79 -3.04 14.66
N ARG A 34 -9.50 -4.00 15.26
CA ARG A 34 -8.93 -4.90 16.29
C ARG A 34 -7.88 -5.83 15.69
N SER A 35 -8.15 -6.45 14.55
CA SER A 35 -7.21 -7.35 13.89
C SER A 35 -5.99 -6.60 13.34
N LYS A 36 -6.19 -5.40 12.76
CA LYS A 36 -5.09 -4.47 12.42
C LYS A 36 -4.17 -4.22 13.61
N ASN A 37 -4.75 -3.86 14.75
CA ASN A 37 -3.98 -3.61 15.97
C ASN A 37 -3.26 -4.87 16.46
N LEU A 38 -3.90 -6.04 16.40
CA LEU A 38 -3.26 -7.29 16.81
C LEU A 38 -2.04 -7.60 15.93
N VAL A 39 -2.14 -7.45 14.61
CA VAL A 39 -1.00 -7.64 13.69
C VAL A 39 0.13 -6.67 14.03
N LYS A 40 -0.19 -5.39 14.17
CA LYS A 40 0.77 -4.33 14.49
C LYS A 40 1.54 -4.59 15.79
N HIS A 41 0.83 -4.89 16.89
CA HIS A 41 1.45 -5.01 18.23
C HIS A 41 2.20 -6.32 18.43
N ASN A 42 1.85 -7.37 17.70
CA ASN A 42 2.51 -8.65 17.84
C ASN A 42 3.76 -8.78 16.94
N HIS A 43 4.14 -7.72 16.21
CA HIS A 43 5.30 -7.69 15.31
C HIS A 43 5.38 -8.95 14.45
N ILE A 44 4.25 -9.33 13.87
CA ILE A 44 4.08 -10.59 13.11
C ILE A 44 4.96 -10.66 11.86
N ILE A 45 5.47 -9.52 11.47
CA ILE A 45 6.47 -9.36 10.45
C ILE A 45 7.72 -10.08 10.94
N HIS A 46 8.05 -11.20 10.30
CA HIS A 46 9.19 -12.05 10.62
C HIS A 46 10.34 -11.23 11.22
N PHE A 47 10.71 -11.53 12.47
CA PHE A 47 11.67 -10.75 13.27
C PHE A 47 13.00 -10.43 12.56
N SER A 48 13.32 -11.15 11.48
CA SER A 48 14.53 -11.00 10.67
C SER A 48 14.33 -10.27 9.33
N ARG A 49 13.11 -10.00 8.85
CA ARG A 49 12.87 -9.39 7.52
C ARG A 49 11.74 -8.36 7.57
N LYS A 50 12.09 -7.09 7.32
CA LYS A 50 11.09 -6.04 7.08
C LYS A 50 10.63 -6.04 5.62
N PRO A 51 9.33 -5.91 5.34
CA PRO A 51 8.84 -5.78 3.99
C PRO A 51 9.24 -4.42 3.41
N ILE A 52 9.39 -4.41 2.10
CA ILE A 52 9.60 -3.24 1.26
C ILE A 52 8.25 -2.89 0.66
N LEU A 53 7.80 -1.67 0.92
CA LEU A 53 6.65 -1.04 0.32
C LEU A 53 7.13 -0.12 -0.82
N LYS A 54 6.62 -0.40 -2.02
CA LYS A 54 6.84 0.39 -3.23
C LYS A 54 5.53 1.01 -3.66
N MET A 55 5.58 2.27 -4.07
CA MET A 55 4.44 2.98 -4.62
C MET A 55 4.77 3.41 -6.05
N THR A 56 3.88 3.14 -6.99
CA THR A 56 3.99 3.61 -8.38
C THR A 56 2.78 4.45 -8.73
N LEU A 57 3.00 5.59 -9.37
CA LEU A 57 1.93 6.41 -9.95
C LEU A 57 2.08 6.43 -11.46
N ALA A 58 1.01 6.04 -12.14
CA ALA A 58 0.88 6.12 -13.57
C ALA A 58 -0.39 6.89 -13.93
N THR A 59 -0.44 7.38 -15.17
CA THR A 59 -1.52 8.23 -15.68
C THR A 59 -2.89 7.67 -15.39
N LEU A 60 -3.08 6.36 -15.59
CA LEU A 60 -4.39 5.71 -15.51
C LEU A 60 -4.60 4.90 -14.22
N SER A 61 -3.53 4.53 -13.52
CA SER A 61 -3.61 3.77 -12.26
C SER A 61 -2.45 4.10 -11.33
N SER A 62 -2.67 3.90 -10.03
CA SER A 62 -1.58 3.81 -9.06
C SER A 62 -1.39 2.34 -8.72
N SER A 63 -0.20 1.95 -8.31
CA SER A 63 0.00 0.63 -7.72
C SER A 63 0.84 0.69 -6.46
N ILE A 64 0.58 -0.25 -5.56
CA ILE A 64 1.35 -0.43 -4.34
C ILE A 64 1.80 -1.89 -4.31
N GLY A 65 3.09 -2.10 -4.22
CA GLY A 65 3.71 -3.41 -4.07
C GLY A 65 4.28 -3.57 -2.67
N VAL A 66 4.02 -4.70 -2.03
CA VAL A 66 4.61 -5.06 -0.73
C VAL A 66 5.25 -6.44 -0.84
N ARG A 67 6.52 -6.54 -0.50
CA ARG A 67 7.26 -7.81 -0.52
C ARG A 67 8.37 -7.85 0.52
N TYR A 68 8.79 -9.03 0.96
CA TYR A 68 10.05 -9.12 1.72
C TYR A 68 11.27 -8.97 0.82
N SER A 69 12.36 -8.45 1.39
CA SER A 69 13.63 -8.36 0.66
C SER A 69 14.15 -9.76 0.32
N GLY A 70 14.38 -10.00 -0.97
CA GLY A 70 14.85 -11.28 -1.50
C GLY A 70 13.74 -12.25 -1.94
N ASP A 71 12.47 -11.91 -1.71
CA ASP A 71 11.35 -12.72 -2.19
C ASP A 71 10.98 -12.35 -3.63
N LEU A 72 10.53 -13.37 -4.37
CA LEU A 72 10.01 -13.22 -5.74
C LEU A 72 8.55 -12.77 -5.74
N GLU A 73 7.78 -13.15 -4.73
CA GLU A 73 6.37 -12.82 -4.62
C GLU A 73 6.16 -11.43 -4.01
N GLU A 74 5.26 -10.67 -4.61
CA GLU A 74 4.89 -9.33 -4.20
C GLU A 74 3.37 -9.24 -4.13
N VAL A 75 2.86 -8.81 -2.97
CA VAL A 75 1.45 -8.49 -2.83
C VAL A 75 1.22 -7.17 -3.54
N PHE A 76 0.47 -7.22 -4.63
CA PHE A 76 0.27 -6.08 -5.52
C PHE A 76 -1.16 -5.56 -5.42
N PHE A 77 -1.28 -4.25 -5.25
CA PHE A 77 -2.54 -3.52 -5.25
C PHE A 77 -2.54 -2.54 -6.42
N VAL A 78 -3.57 -2.58 -7.26
CA VAL A 78 -3.83 -1.61 -8.32
C VAL A 78 -4.98 -0.72 -7.87
N LEU A 79 -4.81 0.59 -8.00
CA LEU A 79 -5.81 1.57 -7.58
C LEU A 79 -6.31 2.35 -8.78
N SER A 80 -7.63 2.33 -8.92
CA SER A 80 -8.38 2.93 -10.01
C SER A 80 -9.49 3.82 -9.46
N ASN A 81 -9.97 4.75 -10.29
CA ASN A 81 -11.18 5.51 -9.95
C ASN A 81 -12.41 4.60 -9.99
N LEU A 82 -13.39 4.86 -9.14
CA LEU A 82 -14.64 4.10 -9.03
C LEU A 82 -15.44 4.11 -10.34
N SER A 83 -15.31 5.16 -11.14
CA SER A 83 -15.89 5.24 -12.49
C SER A 83 -15.39 4.16 -13.45
N ASN A 84 -14.22 3.56 -13.16
CA ASN A 84 -13.61 2.52 -13.98
C ASN A 84 -13.97 1.12 -13.48
N GLN A 85 -14.79 0.99 -12.44
CA GLN A 85 -15.20 -0.31 -11.93
C GLN A 85 -16.04 -1.04 -12.98
N PRO A 86 -15.67 -2.28 -13.35
CA PRO A 86 -16.44 -3.07 -14.30
C PRO A 86 -17.80 -3.47 -13.68
N SER A 87 -18.89 -3.25 -14.42
CA SER A 87 -20.26 -3.54 -13.98
C SER A 87 -20.63 -5.02 -14.03
N ASP A 88 -19.87 -5.83 -14.77
CA ASP A 88 -20.09 -7.26 -14.99
C ASP A 88 -19.44 -8.15 -13.94
N ARG A 89 -18.70 -7.58 -12.98
CA ARG A 89 -17.93 -8.34 -11.97
C ARG A 89 -18.41 -8.07 -10.55
N THR A 90 -18.62 -9.15 -9.80
CA THR A 90 -18.91 -9.08 -8.37
C THR A 90 -17.66 -8.67 -7.60
N ALA A 91 -17.65 -7.44 -7.10
CA ALA A 91 -16.58 -6.95 -6.22
C ALA A 91 -16.82 -7.39 -4.77
N GLN A 92 -15.73 -7.74 -4.09
CA GLN A 92 -15.74 -7.86 -2.62
C GLN A 92 -15.63 -6.47 -2.01
N GLU A 93 -16.20 -6.26 -0.83
CA GLU A 93 -15.98 -5.02 -0.08
C GLU A 93 -14.93 -5.20 1.01
N TRP A 94 -13.88 -4.39 0.96
CA TRP A 94 -12.84 -4.34 1.98
C TRP A 94 -12.90 -3.04 2.77
N LYS A 95 -12.49 -3.08 4.05
CA LYS A 95 -12.45 -1.89 4.91
C LYS A 95 -11.03 -1.35 5.05
N VAL A 96 -10.73 -0.25 4.36
CA VAL A 96 -9.44 0.45 4.44
C VAL A 96 -9.63 1.73 5.26
N ASN A 97 -9.01 1.82 6.44
CA ASN A 97 -9.17 2.94 7.38
C ASN A 97 -10.62 3.35 7.67
N GLY A 98 -11.55 2.39 7.61
CA GLY A 98 -12.99 2.63 7.84
C GLY A 98 -13.80 2.94 6.57
N LEU A 99 -13.14 3.16 5.43
CA LEU A 99 -13.80 3.28 4.13
C LEU A 99 -14.13 1.90 3.57
N SER A 100 -15.36 1.69 3.10
CA SER A 100 -15.71 0.50 2.31
C SER A 100 -15.24 0.70 0.88
N VAL A 101 -14.43 -0.23 0.38
CA VAL A 101 -13.76 -0.16 -0.92
C VAL A 101 -14.09 -1.41 -1.71
N PRO A 102 -14.65 -1.28 -2.92
CA PRO A 102 -14.81 -2.40 -3.84
C PRO A 102 -13.45 -2.92 -4.30
N VAL A 103 -13.28 -4.25 -4.25
CA VAL A 103 -12.05 -4.96 -4.60
C VAL A 103 -12.34 -6.11 -5.53
N LEU A 104 -11.57 -6.20 -6.61
CA LEU A 104 -11.52 -7.35 -7.51
C LEU A 104 -10.17 -8.04 -7.36
N SER A 105 -10.19 -9.34 -7.08
CA SER A 105 -8.97 -10.15 -7.10
C SER A 105 -8.72 -10.69 -8.50
N SER A 106 -7.45 -10.61 -8.94
CA SER A 106 -6.98 -11.10 -10.23
C SER A 106 -5.68 -11.85 -10.02
N MET A 107 -5.58 -13.07 -10.52
CA MET A 107 -4.33 -13.85 -10.48
C MET A 107 -3.15 -13.11 -11.16
N ARG A 108 -3.43 -12.21 -12.12
CA ARG A 108 -2.37 -11.49 -12.87
C ARG A 108 -1.97 -10.16 -12.24
N LEU A 109 -2.92 -9.47 -11.59
CA LEU A 109 -2.75 -8.08 -11.14
C LEU A 109 -2.84 -7.93 -9.62
N GLY A 110 -3.00 -9.02 -8.88
CA GLY A 110 -3.24 -8.98 -7.44
C GLY A 110 -4.64 -8.42 -7.13
N TYR A 111 -4.70 -7.29 -6.43
CA TYR A 111 -5.94 -6.68 -5.95
C TYR A 111 -6.21 -5.36 -6.63
N GLU A 112 -7.29 -5.27 -7.40
CA GLU A 112 -7.75 -4.01 -7.97
C GLU A 112 -8.78 -3.36 -7.05
N MET A 113 -8.48 -2.16 -6.58
CA MET A 113 -9.25 -1.41 -5.59
C MET A 113 -9.79 -0.12 -6.21
N TYR A 114 -11.07 0.14 -6.01
CA TYR A 114 -11.77 1.25 -6.65
C TYR A 114 -12.15 2.34 -5.64
N PHE A 115 -11.59 3.53 -5.81
CA PHE A 115 -11.83 4.68 -4.93
C PHE A 115 -12.51 5.82 -5.67
N ARG A 116 -13.29 6.66 -4.97
CA ARG A 116 -13.90 7.86 -5.56
C ARG A 116 -12.84 8.78 -6.20
N ASP A 117 -11.75 8.98 -5.48
CA ASP A 117 -10.53 9.62 -5.98
C ASP A 117 -9.35 8.66 -5.77
N ARG A 118 -8.69 8.28 -6.86
CA ARG A 118 -7.55 7.35 -6.84
C ARG A 118 -6.41 7.86 -5.97
N LEU A 119 -6.07 9.15 -6.00
CA LEU A 119 -4.91 9.66 -5.25
C LEU A 119 -5.17 9.59 -3.74
N THR A 120 -6.36 10.01 -3.32
CA THR A 120 -6.85 9.84 -1.93
C THR A 120 -6.84 8.37 -1.54
N GLY A 121 -7.38 7.49 -2.38
CA GLY A 121 -7.36 6.04 -2.15
C GLY A 121 -5.96 5.46 -1.97
N THR A 122 -4.99 5.98 -2.74
CA THR A 122 -3.59 5.59 -2.63
C THR A 122 -3.00 6.03 -1.30
N LYS A 123 -3.25 7.28 -0.88
CA LYS A 123 -2.82 7.79 0.44
C LYS A 123 -3.44 6.97 1.58
N GLU A 124 -4.72 6.59 1.46
CA GLU A 124 -5.42 5.76 2.45
C GLU A 124 -4.82 4.35 2.56
N LEU A 125 -4.60 3.67 1.43
CA LEU A 125 -4.03 2.32 1.43
C LEU A 125 -2.59 2.31 1.93
N VAL A 126 -1.74 3.26 1.48
CA VAL A 126 -0.38 3.39 2.01
C VAL A 126 -0.42 3.70 3.51
N THR A 127 -1.33 4.55 3.98
CA THR A 127 -1.49 4.82 5.42
C THR A 127 -1.85 3.57 6.18
N PHE A 128 -2.75 2.76 5.64
CA PHE A 128 -3.14 1.49 6.23
C PHE A 128 -1.95 0.52 6.31
N LEU A 129 -1.23 0.32 5.20
CA LEU A 129 -0.12 -0.63 5.09
C LEU A 129 1.09 -0.22 5.94
N THR A 130 1.49 1.05 5.90
CA THR A 130 2.61 1.56 6.71
C THR A 130 2.31 1.46 8.21
N ASP A 131 1.07 1.71 8.64
CA ASP A 131 0.65 1.54 10.04
C ASP A 131 0.55 0.06 10.45
N LEU A 132 0.02 -0.79 9.59
CA LEU A 132 -0.11 -2.24 9.83
C LEU A 132 1.27 -2.91 9.94
N LEU A 133 2.14 -2.62 8.98
CA LEU A 133 3.44 -3.26 8.81
C LEU A 133 4.58 -2.48 9.51
N ASN A 134 4.29 -1.32 10.11
CA ASN A 134 5.31 -0.50 10.77
C ASN A 134 6.58 -0.30 9.92
N VAL A 135 6.41 -0.04 8.62
CA VAL A 135 7.48 0.22 7.67
C VAL A 135 7.25 1.57 6.97
N PRO A 136 8.32 2.32 6.66
CA PRO A 136 8.20 3.52 5.82
C PRO A 136 7.92 3.12 4.36
N ILE A 137 7.71 4.10 3.51
CA ILE A 137 7.66 3.94 2.06
C ILE A 137 9.11 3.91 1.56
N GLN A 138 9.58 2.80 1.00
CA GLN A 138 10.98 2.69 0.58
C GLN A 138 11.19 3.19 -0.83
N LYS A 139 10.25 2.92 -1.74
CA LYS A 139 10.40 3.27 -3.16
C LYS A 139 9.17 3.98 -3.68
N ILE A 140 9.42 5.05 -4.43
CA ILE A 140 8.39 5.77 -5.19
C ILE A 140 8.82 5.78 -6.66
N SER A 141 7.91 5.40 -7.54
CA SER A 141 8.08 5.46 -8.99
C SER A 141 6.96 6.33 -9.57
N ILE A 142 7.31 7.35 -10.34
CA ILE A 142 6.35 8.26 -10.97
C ILE A 142 6.54 8.15 -12.48
N THR A 143 5.48 7.79 -13.21
CA THR A 143 5.49 7.61 -14.66
C THR A 143 4.58 8.63 -15.35
N PHE A 144 5.05 9.23 -16.44
CA PHE A 144 4.28 10.23 -17.21
C PHE A 144 3.16 9.62 -18.08
N PRO A 145 2.15 10.43 -18.50
CA PRO A 145 1.90 11.84 -18.15
C PRO A 145 1.01 12.06 -16.91
N TYR A 146 1.59 12.01 -15.71
CA TYR A 146 0.89 12.41 -14.49
C TYR A 146 0.98 13.94 -14.28
N ARG A 147 -0.07 14.56 -13.72
CA ARG A 147 -0.04 16.00 -13.42
C ARG A 147 1.03 16.31 -12.38
N VAL A 148 1.86 17.31 -12.67
CA VAL A 148 3.01 17.71 -11.84
C VAL A 148 2.57 18.09 -10.42
N SER A 149 1.44 18.80 -10.28
CA SER A 149 0.85 19.14 -8.98
C SER A 149 0.62 17.91 -8.11
N ASP A 150 0.04 16.86 -8.69
CA ASP A 150 -0.33 15.66 -7.94
C ASP A 150 0.92 14.85 -7.56
N GLN A 151 2.00 14.94 -8.35
CA GLN A 151 3.30 14.34 -8.03
C GLN A 151 3.96 15.06 -6.85
N GLN A 152 3.97 16.40 -6.86
CA GLN A 152 4.51 17.24 -5.79
C GLN A 152 3.72 17.04 -4.50
N ASP A 153 2.39 17.14 -4.57
CA ASP A 153 1.48 16.92 -3.44
C ASP A 153 1.64 15.54 -2.80
N LEU A 154 2.01 14.54 -3.59
CA LEU A 154 2.32 13.22 -3.07
C LEU A 154 3.68 13.18 -2.40
N VAL A 155 4.73 13.70 -3.04
CA VAL A 155 6.08 13.68 -2.47
C VAL A 155 6.10 14.47 -1.16
N ASP A 156 5.49 15.65 -1.11
CA ASP A 156 5.32 16.43 0.12
C ASP A 156 4.54 15.65 1.17
N TRP A 157 3.46 14.97 0.77
CA TRP A 157 2.71 14.11 1.69
C TRP A 157 3.54 12.94 2.23
N VAL A 158 4.40 12.31 1.41
CA VAL A 158 5.30 11.25 1.88
C VAL A 158 6.33 11.83 2.85
N MET A 159 7.00 12.92 2.48
CA MET A 159 8.05 13.53 3.30
C MET A 159 7.50 14.14 4.60
N SER A 160 6.22 14.51 4.66
CA SER A 160 5.57 14.90 5.91
C SER A 160 5.48 13.75 6.94
N ARG A 161 5.66 12.50 6.51
CA ARG A 161 5.51 11.28 7.33
C ARG A 161 6.83 10.56 7.59
N GLN A 162 7.86 10.82 6.80
CA GLN A 162 9.17 10.17 6.92
C GLN A 162 10.28 11.13 6.47
N SER A 163 11.47 10.97 7.04
CA SER A 163 12.58 11.90 6.80
C SER A 163 13.32 11.70 5.49
N THR A 164 13.21 10.51 4.87
CA THR A 164 13.97 10.14 3.66
C THR A 164 13.18 9.18 2.80
N ILE A 165 13.45 9.14 1.49
CA ILE A 165 12.96 8.12 0.56
C ILE A 165 14.17 7.36 0.00
N HIS A 166 14.22 6.05 0.20
CA HIS A 166 15.40 5.28 -0.21
C HIS A 166 15.61 5.27 -1.73
N SER A 167 14.52 5.29 -2.52
CA SER A 167 14.58 5.33 -3.98
C SER A 167 13.40 6.11 -4.53
N LEU A 168 13.66 7.25 -5.16
CA LEU A 168 12.68 7.99 -5.96
C LEU A 168 13.06 7.86 -7.44
N GLN A 169 12.21 7.21 -8.22
CA GLN A 169 12.37 7.04 -9.65
C GLN A 169 11.30 7.84 -10.40
N MET A 170 11.73 8.47 -11.48
CA MET A 170 10.90 9.38 -12.28
C MET A 170 11.11 9.05 -13.75
N ASP A 171 10.12 8.41 -14.38
CA ASP A 171 10.21 7.95 -15.76
C ASP A 171 9.40 8.87 -16.69
N GLY A 172 10.11 9.58 -17.57
CA GLY A 172 9.53 10.59 -18.46
C GLY A 172 10.40 10.97 -19.65
N ARG A 173 9.77 11.45 -20.73
CA ARG A 173 10.50 11.88 -21.95
C ARG A 173 10.99 13.33 -21.88
N CYS A 174 10.34 14.21 -21.11
CA CYS A 174 10.69 15.63 -20.99
C CYS A 174 10.33 16.14 -19.59
N TRP A 175 11.31 16.29 -18.70
CA TRP A 175 11.11 17.00 -17.44
C TRP A 175 11.50 18.47 -17.60
N ASP A 176 10.70 19.39 -17.05
CA ASP A 176 11.16 20.76 -16.87
C ASP A 176 12.32 20.76 -15.84
N PRO A 177 13.44 21.46 -16.09
CA PRO A 177 14.52 21.60 -15.11
C PRO A 177 14.07 22.01 -13.70
N LYS A 178 13.01 22.82 -13.57
CA LYS A 178 12.44 23.23 -12.28
C LYS A 178 11.79 22.07 -11.53
N GLU A 179 11.14 21.16 -12.26
CA GLU A 179 10.52 19.96 -11.68
C GLU A 179 11.59 19.00 -11.18
N LEU A 180 12.63 18.73 -11.98
CA LEU A 180 13.77 17.91 -11.56
C LEU A 180 14.44 18.49 -10.31
N HIS A 181 14.65 19.80 -10.27
CA HIS A 181 15.25 20.47 -9.13
C HIS A 181 14.42 20.30 -7.85
N TYR A 182 13.09 20.42 -7.94
CA TYR A 182 12.20 20.17 -6.81
C TYR A 182 12.36 18.73 -6.26
N PHE A 183 12.32 17.72 -7.12
CA PHE A 183 12.39 16.31 -6.67
C PHE A 183 13.78 15.90 -6.16
N LEU A 184 14.86 16.48 -6.69
CA LEU A 184 16.22 16.22 -6.21
C LEU A 184 16.50 16.82 -4.82
N ILE A 185 15.80 17.88 -4.46
CA ILE A 185 15.90 18.51 -3.13
C ILE A 185 14.98 17.80 -2.13
N ASN A 186 13.73 17.57 -2.50
CA ASN A 186 12.72 17.06 -1.58
C ASN A 186 12.70 15.52 -1.47
N GLY A 187 13.40 14.80 -2.36
CA GLY A 187 13.48 13.34 -2.32
C GLY A 187 14.63 12.75 -1.48
N LYS A 188 15.42 13.58 -0.78
CA LYS A 188 16.57 13.14 0.04
C LYS A 188 16.15 12.73 1.44
#